data_AF-A0A2E6X9N1-F1
#
_entry.id   AF-A0A2E6X9N1-F1
#
_cell.length_a   1.000
_cell.length_b   1.000
_cell.length_c   1.000
_cell.angle_alpha   90.00
_cell.angle_beta   90.00
_cell.angle_gamma   90.00
#
_symmetry.space_group_name_H-M   'P 1'
#
loop_
_entity.id
_entity.type
_entity.pdbx_description
1 polymer ?
#
loop_
_entity_poly.entity_id
_entity_poly.type
_entity_poly.pdbx_seq_one_letter_code
_entity_poly.pdbx_strand_id
1 'polypeptide(L)'
;MPQLEQIATFPSQIFWLVMSFLTLFIIMWRIAVPKIVYALEARQERIDNNLERAAELKKEAEITIDNYERSLAKAHSDAQEILAEANSRLSEIIAAREADLVKNLQTKITESEENIATAVNAAAETLRDVAIEATLNATERLIGEPPSHEDVQTAIENAIAARG
;
A
#
# COMPACT_ATOMS: atom_id res chain seq x y z
N MET A 1 -54.99 -102.13 -19.50
CA MET A 1 -53.64 -101.73 -19.95
C MET A 1 -53.23 -100.51 -19.12
N PRO A 2 -52.09 -100.54 -18.42
CA PRO A 2 -51.73 -99.58 -17.36
C PRO A 2 -51.40 -98.15 -17.82
N GLN A 3 -51.44 -97.85 -19.13
CA GLN A 3 -51.09 -96.53 -19.67
C GLN A 3 -52.27 -95.53 -19.70
N LEU A 4 -53.52 -96.00 -19.63
CA LEU A 4 -54.70 -95.12 -19.59
C LEU A 4 -55.02 -94.63 -18.17
N GLU A 5 -54.47 -95.26 -17.13
CA GLU A 5 -54.65 -94.82 -15.74
C GLU A 5 -53.78 -93.61 -15.36
N GLN A 6 -52.73 -93.31 -16.14
CA GLN A 6 -51.92 -92.09 -15.95
C GLN A 6 -52.68 -90.81 -16.32
N ILE A 7 -53.71 -90.90 -17.17
CA ILE A 7 -54.52 -89.74 -17.59
C ILE A 7 -55.27 -89.13 -16.38
N ALA A 8 -55.63 -89.97 -15.40
CA ALA A 8 -56.32 -89.55 -14.19
C ALA A 8 -55.44 -88.78 -13.19
N THR A 9 -54.10 -88.87 -13.28
CA THR A 9 -53.18 -88.20 -12.33
C THR A 9 -52.66 -86.85 -12.83
N PHE A 10 -52.69 -86.56 -14.13
CA PHE A 10 -52.29 -85.25 -14.67
C PHE A 10 -53.05 -84.05 -14.07
N PRO A 11 -54.39 -84.11 -13.85
CA PRO A 11 -55.10 -83.00 -13.22
C PRO A 11 -54.59 -82.67 -11.81
N SER A 12 -54.21 -83.69 -11.03
CA SER A 12 -53.64 -83.51 -9.69
C SER A 12 -52.23 -82.89 -9.75
N GLN A 13 -51.40 -83.35 -10.69
CA GLN A 13 -50.06 -82.80 -10.89
C GLN A 13 -50.10 -81.33 -11.35
N ILE A 14 -51.01 -81.00 -12.27
CA ILE A 14 -51.25 -79.61 -12.71
C ILE A 14 -51.75 -78.76 -11.54
N PHE A 15 -52.68 -79.27 -10.72
CA PHE A 15 -53.16 -78.56 -9.54
C PHE A 15 -52.01 -78.23 -8.57
N TRP A 16 -51.17 -79.19 -8.23
CA TRP A 16 -50.02 -78.96 -7.34
C TRP A 16 -48.95 -78.06 -7.97
N LEU A 17 -48.73 -78.13 -9.28
CA LEU A 17 -47.84 -77.23 -10.00
C LEU A 17 -48.35 -75.79 -9.94
N VAL A 18 -49.63 -75.56 -10.22
CA VAL A 18 -50.24 -74.23 -10.14
C VAL A 18 -50.22 -73.70 -8.71
N MET A 19 -50.52 -74.55 -7.72
CA MET A 19 -50.53 -74.15 -6.30
C MET A 19 -49.13 -73.76 -5.80
N SER A 20 -48.11 -74.55 -6.12
CA SER A 20 -46.72 -74.27 -5.75
C SER A 20 -46.17 -73.05 -6.51
N PHE A 21 -46.49 -72.92 -7.81
CA PHE A 21 -46.12 -71.75 -8.60
C PHE A 21 -46.75 -70.47 -8.07
N LEU A 22 -48.05 -70.47 -7.76
CA LEU A 22 -48.74 -69.31 -7.19
C LEU A 22 -48.17 -68.95 -5.81
N THR A 23 -47.87 -69.93 -4.98
CA THR A 23 -47.25 -69.69 -3.67
C THR A 23 -45.88 -69.05 -3.82
N LEU A 24 -45.02 -69.57 -4.70
CA LEU A 24 -43.72 -68.97 -5.01
C LEU A 24 -43.87 -67.56 -5.61
N PHE A 25 -44.82 -67.37 -6.53
CA PHE A 25 -45.10 -66.09 -7.15
C PHE A 25 -45.52 -65.04 -6.12
N ILE A 26 -46.43 -65.38 -5.21
CA ILE A 26 -46.87 -64.48 -4.13
C ILE A 26 -45.69 -64.13 -3.21
N ILE A 27 -44.84 -65.10 -2.85
CA ILE A 27 -43.63 -64.84 -2.05
C ILE A 27 -42.68 -63.89 -2.79
N MET A 28 -42.45 -64.13 -4.08
CA MET A 28 -41.57 -63.30 -4.90
C MET A 28 -42.13 -61.88 -5.07
N TRP A 29 -43.42 -61.76 -5.32
CA TRP A 29 -44.10 -60.47 -5.43
C TRP A 29 -44.05 -59.70 -4.10
N ARG A 30 -44.23 -60.39 -2.97
CA ARG A 30 -44.25 -59.75 -1.65
C ARG A 30 -42.86 -59.42 -1.10
N ILE A 31 -41.80 -60.11 -1.54
CA ILE A 31 -40.44 -59.96 -0.97
C ILE A 31 -39.42 -59.45 -1.98
N ALA A 32 -39.33 -60.04 -3.17
CA ALA A 32 -38.26 -59.70 -4.13
C ALA A 32 -38.51 -58.33 -4.77
N VAL A 33 -39.74 -58.06 -5.20
CA VAL A 33 -40.12 -56.77 -5.82
C VAL A 33 -39.87 -55.59 -4.88
N PRO A 34 -40.37 -55.54 -3.63
CA PRO A 34 -40.13 -54.39 -2.76
C PRO A 34 -38.64 -54.20 -2.41
N LYS A 35 -37.85 -55.28 -2.32
CA LYS A 35 -36.39 -55.16 -2.10
C LYS A 35 -35.68 -54.47 -3.26
N ILE A 36 -36.06 -54.78 -4.50
CA ILE A 36 -35.48 -54.14 -5.70
C ILE A 36 -35.89 -52.67 -5.76
N VAL A 37 -37.16 -52.36 -5.49
CA VAL A 37 -37.67 -50.98 -5.47
C VAL A 37 -36.93 -50.16 -4.41
N TYR A 38 -36.79 -50.66 -3.19
CA TYR A 38 -36.05 -49.98 -2.12
C TYR A 38 -34.59 -49.72 -2.51
N ALA A 39 -33.91 -50.69 -3.15
CA ALA A 39 -32.53 -50.51 -3.58
C ALA A 39 -32.40 -49.43 -4.68
N LEU A 40 -33.38 -49.35 -5.59
CA LEU A 40 -33.44 -48.34 -6.64
C LEU A 40 -33.72 -46.95 -6.05
N GLU A 41 -34.69 -46.83 -5.16
CA GLU A 41 -35.03 -45.59 -4.45
C GLU A 41 -33.83 -45.09 -3.64
N ALA A 42 -33.21 -45.95 -2.83
CA ALA A 42 -32.03 -45.58 -2.06
C ALA A 42 -30.86 -45.13 -2.95
N ARG A 43 -30.72 -45.69 -4.16
CA ARG A 43 -29.70 -45.23 -5.11
C ARG A 43 -30.07 -43.87 -5.69
N GLN A 44 -31.33 -43.68 -6.06
CA GLN A 44 -31.83 -42.41 -6.60
C GLN A 44 -31.65 -41.28 -5.58
N GLU A 45 -32.07 -41.51 -4.33
CA GLU A 45 -31.91 -40.55 -3.22
C GLU A 45 -30.44 -40.17 -3.00
N ARG A 46 -29.52 -41.14 -3.02
CA ARG A 46 -28.08 -40.85 -2.92
C ARG A 46 -27.57 -40.01 -4.09
N ILE A 47 -28.04 -40.27 -5.31
CA ILE A 47 -27.63 -39.49 -6.48
C ILE A 47 -28.15 -38.07 -6.35
N ASP A 48 -29.42 -37.90 -6.02
CA ASP A 48 -30.06 -36.59 -5.89
C ASP A 48 -29.39 -35.78 -4.77
N ASN A 49 -29.12 -36.39 -3.61
CA ASN A 49 -28.40 -35.73 -2.52
C ASN A 49 -26.96 -35.33 -2.92
N ASN A 50 -26.25 -36.20 -3.64
CA ASN A 50 -24.90 -35.87 -4.12
C ASN A 50 -24.91 -34.74 -5.14
N LEU A 51 -25.92 -34.70 -6.04
CA LEU A 51 -26.07 -33.63 -7.02
C LEU A 51 -26.42 -32.30 -6.35
N GLU A 52 -27.33 -32.31 -5.38
CA GLU A 52 -27.68 -31.13 -4.59
C GLU A 52 -26.46 -30.59 -3.84
N ARG A 53 -25.73 -31.47 -3.16
CA ARG A 53 -24.52 -31.09 -2.43
C ARG A 53 -23.41 -30.59 -3.35
N ALA A 54 -23.25 -31.18 -4.53
CA ALA A 54 -22.31 -30.69 -5.53
C ALA A 54 -22.70 -29.30 -6.07
N ALA A 55 -24.00 -29.07 -6.29
CA ALA A 55 -24.49 -27.76 -6.72
C ALA A 55 -24.31 -26.69 -5.63
N GLU A 56 -24.56 -27.03 -4.36
CA GLU A 56 -24.32 -26.15 -3.23
C GLU A 56 -22.83 -25.80 -3.08
N LEU A 57 -21.94 -26.79 -3.11
CA LEU A 57 -20.49 -26.56 -3.05
C LEU A 57 -19.99 -25.72 -4.22
N LYS A 58 -20.54 -25.93 -5.42
CA LYS A 58 -20.21 -25.11 -6.60
C LYS A 58 -20.64 -23.66 -6.37
N LYS A 59 -21.85 -23.43 -5.87
CA LYS A 59 -22.36 -22.08 -5.57
C LYS A 59 -21.53 -21.40 -4.48
N GLU A 60 -21.16 -22.11 -3.42
CA GLU A 60 -20.31 -21.59 -2.36
C GLU A 60 -18.91 -21.22 -2.88
N ALA A 61 -18.34 -22.05 -3.76
CA ALA A 61 -17.07 -21.76 -4.43
C ALA A 61 -17.16 -20.50 -5.31
N GLU A 62 -18.22 -20.37 -6.13
CA GLU A 62 -18.46 -19.19 -6.96
C GLU A 62 -18.58 -17.91 -6.12
N ILE A 63 -19.33 -17.96 -5.01
CA ILE A 63 -19.47 -16.84 -4.06
C ILE A 63 -18.11 -16.49 -3.42
N THR A 64 -17.33 -17.51 -3.05
CA THR A 64 -16.01 -17.32 -2.44
C THR A 64 -15.04 -16.66 -3.42
N ILE A 65 -15.05 -17.10 -4.69
CA ILE A 65 -14.22 -16.51 -5.75
C ILE A 65 -14.61 -15.05 -5.99
N ASP A 66 -15.90 -14.75 -6.15
CA ASP A 66 -16.36 -13.36 -6.34
C ASP A 66 -16.00 -12.46 -5.14
N ASN A 67 -16.16 -12.94 -3.91
CA ASN A 67 -15.76 -12.20 -2.71
C ASN A 67 -14.23 -12.00 -2.65
N TYR A 68 -13.44 -13.00 -3.06
CA TYR A 68 -11.99 -12.90 -3.11
C TYR A 68 -11.54 -11.89 -4.16
N GLU A 69 -12.09 -11.95 -5.38
CA GLU A 69 -11.81 -11.00 -6.46
C GLU A 69 -12.18 -9.57 -6.08
N ARG A 70 -13.35 -9.36 -5.45
CA ARG A 70 -13.74 -8.04 -4.92
C ARG A 70 -12.80 -7.54 -3.84
N SER A 71 -12.39 -8.41 -2.92
CA SER A 71 -11.46 -8.05 -1.85
C SER A 71 -10.09 -7.68 -2.41
N LEU A 72 -9.62 -8.42 -3.42
CA LEU A 72 -8.37 -8.14 -4.11
C LEU A 72 -8.44 -6.80 -4.87
N ALA A 73 -9.52 -6.55 -5.63
CA ALA A 73 -9.74 -5.30 -6.33
C ALA A 73 -9.78 -4.11 -5.36
N LYS A 74 -10.48 -4.27 -4.23
CA LYS A 74 -10.51 -3.25 -3.17
C LYS A 74 -9.13 -3.00 -2.57
N ALA A 75 -8.38 -4.05 -2.23
CA ALA A 75 -7.04 -3.91 -1.68
C ALA A 75 -6.09 -3.20 -2.66
N HIS A 76 -6.20 -3.47 -3.97
CA HIS A 76 -5.45 -2.73 -4.98
C HIS A 76 -5.85 -1.26 -5.08
N SER A 77 -7.14 -0.95 -5.02
CA SER A 77 -7.64 0.43 -5.01
C SER A 77 -7.14 1.18 -3.77
N ASP A 78 -7.30 0.59 -2.59
CA ASP A 78 -6.87 1.17 -1.32
C ASP A 78 -5.35 1.41 -1.32
N ALA A 79 -4.56 0.48 -1.85
CA ALA A 79 -3.11 0.65 -1.98
C ALA A 79 -2.74 1.80 -2.94
N GLN A 80 -3.45 1.95 -4.06
CA GLN A 80 -3.24 3.07 -4.99
C GLN A 80 -3.61 4.40 -4.36
N GLU A 81 -4.70 4.46 -3.60
CA GLU A 81 -5.12 5.66 -2.87
C GLU A 81 -4.09 6.05 -1.81
N ILE A 82 -3.60 5.10 -1.02
CA ILE A 82 -2.54 5.33 -0.02
C ILE A 82 -1.26 5.85 -0.68
N LEU A 83 -0.86 5.28 -1.82
CA LEU A 83 0.32 5.74 -2.56
C LEU A 83 0.12 7.16 -3.12
N ALA A 84 -1.05 7.46 -3.66
CA ALA A 84 -1.37 8.80 -4.15
C ALA A 84 -1.36 9.83 -3.02
N GLU A 85 -1.99 9.52 -1.89
CA GLU A 85 -2.00 10.38 -0.72
C GLU A 85 -0.60 10.59 -0.14
N ALA A 86 0.20 9.53 -0.03
CA ALA A 86 1.57 9.60 0.45
C ALA A 86 2.44 10.49 -0.45
N ASN A 87 2.31 10.37 -1.77
CA ASN A 87 3.03 11.22 -2.73
C ASN A 87 2.59 12.68 -2.65
N SER A 88 1.29 12.94 -2.49
CA SER A 88 0.76 14.30 -2.30
C SER A 88 1.33 14.94 -1.03
N ARG A 89 1.23 14.23 0.11
CA ARG A 89 1.77 14.70 1.39
C ARG A 89 3.29 14.90 1.34
N LEU A 90 4.02 13.99 0.69
CA LEU A 90 5.46 14.14 0.51
C LEU A 90 5.80 15.39 -0.30
N SER A 91 5.06 15.65 -1.39
CA SER A 91 5.26 16.84 -2.22
C SER A 91 5.00 18.13 -1.44
N GLU A 92 3.93 18.16 -0.62
CA GLU A 92 3.64 19.28 0.27
C GLU A 92 4.74 19.50 1.31
N ILE A 93 5.24 18.44 1.93
CA ILE A 93 6.34 18.52 2.91
C ILE A 93 7.61 19.05 2.24
N ILE A 94 7.94 18.55 1.04
CA ILE A 94 9.12 19.01 0.29
C ILE A 94 8.98 20.50 -0.04
N ALA A 95 7.83 20.93 -0.57
CA ALA A 95 7.59 22.33 -0.91
C ALA A 95 7.68 23.25 0.33
N ALA A 96 7.11 22.83 1.46
CA ALA A 96 7.22 23.58 2.71
C ALA A 96 8.66 23.67 3.21
N ARG A 97 9.41 22.56 3.17
CA ARG A 97 10.83 22.53 3.56
C ARG A 97 11.70 23.38 2.65
N GLU A 98 11.44 23.38 1.35
CA GLU A 98 12.14 24.22 0.38
C GLU A 98 11.87 25.70 0.65
N ALA A 99 10.62 26.08 0.89
CA ALA A 99 10.25 27.46 1.25
C ALA A 99 10.94 27.92 2.54
N ASP A 100 10.95 27.08 3.58
CA ASP A 100 11.64 27.37 4.84
C ASP A 100 13.15 27.50 4.65
N LEU A 101 13.75 26.61 3.83
CA LEU A 101 15.18 26.64 3.54
C LEU A 101 15.57 27.90 2.77
N VAL A 102 14.80 28.28 1.75
CA VAL A 102 15.00 29.54 1.00
C VAL A 102 14.92 30.74 1.94
N LYS A 103 13.93 30.78 2.83
CA LYS A 103 13.80 31.87 3.82
C LYS A 103 15.01 31.93 4.75
N ASN A 104 15.43 30.80 5.30
CA ASN A 104 16.59 30.74 6.20
C ASN A 104 17.89 31.14 5.48
N LEU A 105 18.08 30.71 4.24
CA LEU A 105 19.22 31.11 3.42
C LEU A 105 19.21 32.61 3.14
N GLN A 106 18.05 33.19 2.81
CA GLN A 106 17.94 34.63 2.58
C GLN A 106 18.31 35.42 3.83
N THR A 107 17.80 35.03 5.00
CA THR A 107 18.19 35.65 6.28
C THR A 107 19.69 35.54 6.52
N LYS A 108 20.27 34.35 6.32
CA LYS A 108 21.71 34.12 6.50
C LYS A 108 22.56 34.99 5.57
N ILE A 109 22.12 35.18 4.33
CA ILE A 109 22.79 36.04 3.34
C ILE A 109 22.76 37.49 3.84
N THR A 110 21.58 38.01 4.22
CA THR A 110 21.45 39.38 4.73
C THR A 110 22.26 39.61 6.00
N GLU A 111 22.24 38.70 6.96
CA GLU A 111 23.10 38.76 8.17
C GLU A 111 24.59 38.76 7.78
N SER A 112 24.98 37.97 6.79
CA SER A 112 26.37 37.92 6.32
C SER A 112 26.77 39.22 5.62
N GLU A 113 25.88 39.82 4.83
CA GLU A 113 26.09 41.11 4.17
C GLU A 113 26.25 42.24 5.20
N GLU A 114 25.43 42.27 6.26
CA GLU A 114 25.57 43.23 7.36
C GLU A 114 26.89 43.03 8.14
N ASN A 115 27.27 41.78 8.41
CA ASN A 115 28.55 41.45 9.04
C ASN A 115 29.76 41.87 8.17
N ILE A 116 29.66 41.71 6.85
CA ILE A 116 30.70 42.17 5.92
C ILE A 116 30.75 43.70 5.93
N ALA A 117 29.61 44.39 5.87
CA ALA A 117 29.57 45.85 5.88
C ALA A 117 30.16 46.44 7.18
N THR A 118 29.84 45.85 8.33
CA THR A 118 30.42 46.26 9.62
C THR A 118 31.92 45.98 9.69
N ALA A 119 32.39 44.83 9.23
CA ALA A 119 33.82 44.52 9.16
C ALA A 119 34.59 45.47 8.22
N VAL A 120 33.99 45.83 7.08
CA VAL A 120 34.58 46.80 6.13
C VAL A 120 34.67 48.18 6.76
N ASN A 121 33.64 48.64 7.45
CA ASN A 121 33.66 49.94 8.14
C ASN A 121 34.71 49.97 9.25
N ALA A 122 34.79 48.91 10.08
CA ALA A 122 35.81 48.81 11.13
C ALA A 122 37.24 48.75 10.56
N ALA A 123 37.45 48.04 9.45
CA ALA A 123 38.73 48.01 8.76
C ALA A 123 39.11 49.38 8.17
N ALA A 124 38.14 50.12 7.62
CA ALA A 124 38.35 51.47 7.10
C ALA A 124 38.72 52.46 8.22
N GLU A 125 38.09 52.36 9.39
CA GLU A 125 38.43 53.16 10.57
C GLU A 125 39.84 52.83 11.07
N THR A 126 40.16 51.53 11.23
CA THR A 126 41.51 51.09 11.61
C THR A 126 42.58 51.56 10.62
N LEU A 127 42.29 51.52 9.31
CA LEU A 127 43.20 52.01 8.29
C LEU A 127 43.43 53.52 8.40
N ARG A 128 42.40 54.28 8.78
CA ARG A 128 42.50 55.72 9.02
C ARG A 128 43.43 56.01 10.20
N ASP A 129 43.29 55.28 11.30
CA ASP A 129 44.14 55.42 12.48
C ASP A 129 45.60 55.10 12.15
N VAL A 130 45.85 53.99 11.44
CA VAL A 130 47.20 53.63 10.98
C VAL A 130 47.77 54.69 10.03
N ALA A 131 46.95 55.29 9.16
CA ALA A 131 47.40 56.36 8.27
C ALA A 131 47.75 57.65 9.04
N ILE A 132 46.98 58.01 10.07
CA ILE A 132 47.27 59.14 10.96
C ILE A 132 48.60 58.88 11.69
N GLU A 133 48.76 57.72 12.31
CA GLU A 133 49.98 57.34 13.04
C GLU A 133 51.22 57.32 12.14
N ALA A 134 51.09 56.77 10.91
CA ALA A 134 52.17 56.75 9.93
C ALA A 134 52.53 58.18 9.46
N THR A 135 51.55 59.05 9.26
CA THR A 135 51.77 60.45 8.84
C THR A 135 52.40 61.27 9.95
N LEU A 136 51.99 61.07 11.21
CA LEU A 136 52.62 61.66 12.40
C LEU A 136 54.11 61.29 12.48
N ASN A 137 54.41 59.99 12.44
CA ASN A 137 55.79 59.48 12.47
C ASN A 137 56.64 60.00 11.30
N ALA A 138 56.08 60.04 10.09
CA ALA A 138 56.78 60.55 8.91
C ALA A 138 57.08 62.05 9.01
N THR A 139 56.13 62.83 9.54
CA THR A 139 56.25 64.28 9.66
C THR A 139 57.20 64.67 10.80
N GLU A 140 57.14 63.98 11.94
CA GLU A 140 58.09 64.16 13.05
C GLU A 140 59.53 63.92 12.59
N ARG A 141 59.76 62.86 11.80
CA ARG A 141 61.09 62.58 11.21
C ARG A 141 61.57 63.65 10.23
N LEU A 142 60.67 64.37 9.58
CA LEU A 142 61.00 65.37 8.56
C LEU A 142 61.24 66.76 9.15
N ILE A 143 60.41 67.18 10.11
CA ILE A 143 60.40 68.55 10.67
C ILE A 143 61.14 68.60 12.02
N GLY A 144 61.35 67.45 12.69
CA GLY A 144 62.12 67.33 13.94
C GLY A 144 61.33 67.67 15.21
N GLU A 145 60.06 68.07 15.08
CA GLU A 145 59.15 68.40 16.18
C GLU A 145 57.81 67.68 15.93
N PRO A 146 57.16 67.09 16.96
CA PRO A 146 55.93 66.34 16.78
C PRO A 146 54.77 67.29 16.43
N PRO A 147 54.12 67.15 15.26
CA PRO A 147 52.95 67.95 14.93
C PRO A 147 51.75 67.57 15.81
N SER A 148 50.82 68.50 15.99
CA SER A 148 49.56 68.26 16.69
C SER A 148 48.76 67.14 16.02
N HIS A 149 48.30 66.18 16.83
CA HIS A 149 47.46 65.06 16.38
C HIS A 149 46.16 65.54 15.71
N GLU A 150 45.59 66.64 16.21
CA GLU A 150 44.35 67.23 15.70
C GLU A 150 44.53 67.88 14.31
N ASP A 151 45.69 68.51 14.07
CA ASP A 151 46.01 69.14 12.79
C ASP A 151 46.24 68.10 11.69
N VAL A 152 46.94 67.01 12.02
CA VAL A 152 47.21 65.90 11.08
C VAL A 152 45.91 65.16 10.73
N GLN A 153 45.05 64.92 11.72
CA GLN A 153 43.74 64.34 11.47
C GLN A 153 42.92 65.21 10.52
N THR A 154 42.79 66.50 10.81
CA THR A 154 42.03 67.45 9.96
C THR A 154 42.59 67.52 8.53
N ALA A 155 43.92 67.49 8.37
CA ALA A 155 44.56 67.48 7.06
C ALA A 155 44.27 66.20 6.25
N ILE A 156 44.28 65.03 6.90
CA ILE A 156 43.95 63.75 6.27
C ILE A 156 42.46 63.71 5.89
N GLU A 157 41.57 64.20 6.74
CA GLU A 157 40.13 64.27 6.44
C GLU A 157 39.85 65.14 5.21
N ASN A 158 40.49 66.31 5.13
CA ASN A 158 40.41 67.19 3.96
C ASN A 158 40.99 66.52 2.70
N ALA A 159 42.08 65.76 2.82
CA ALA A 159 42.69 65.04 1.70
C ALA A 159 41.82 63.88 1.18
N ILE A 160 41.12 63.17 2.07
CA ILE A 160 40.16 62.12 1.71
C ILE A 160 38.93 62.75 1.05
N ALA A 161 38.39 63.85 1.60
CA ALA A 161 37.24 64.56 1.05
C ALA A 161 37.51 65.21 -0.32
N ALA A 162 38.76 65.57 -0.62
CA ALA A 162 39.16 66.11 -1.93
C ALA A 162 39.35 65.03 -3.01
N ARG A 163 39.40 63.74 -2.65
CA ARG A 163 39.60 62.60 -3.58
C ARG A 163 38.37 61.73 -3.79
N GLY A 164 37.34 61.83 -2.94
CA GLY A 164 36.03 61.21 -3.15
C GLY A 164 35.15 62.04 -4.06
#